data_AF-A0A410FW11-F1
#
_entry.id   AF-A0A410FW11-F1
#
_cell.length_a   1.000
_cell.length_b   1.000
_cell.length_c   1.000
_cell.angle_alpha   90.00
_cell.angle_beta   90.00
_cell.angle_gamma   90.00
#
_symmetry.space_group_name_H-M   'P 1'
#
loop_
_entity.id
_entity.type
_entity.pdbx_description
1 polymer ?
#
loop_
_entity_poly.entity_id
_entity_poly.type
_entity_poly.pdbx_seq_one_letter_code
_entity_poly.pdbx_strand_id
1 'polypeptide(L)'
;MKEKTGAERYERTSGRQTYRNGYRPRRWDTRVGTVTLRIPKVRQGSYFPALLEPRRRTEKALLSVVQEAYVHGVSTRKVDDLV
;
A
#
# COMPACT_ATOMS: atom_id res chain seq x y z
N MET A 1 -9.85 8.70 1.86
CA MET A 1 -10.47 8.18 3.12
C MET A 1 -11.71 8.97 3.53
N LYS A 2 -11.76 10.30 3.29
CA LYS A 2 -12.96 11.14 3.47
C LYS A 2 -14.21 10.51 2.87
N GLU A 3 -14.12 10.08 1.61
CA GLU A 3 -15.20 9.44 0.85
C GLU A 3 -15.81 8.21 1.56
N LYS A 4 -14.99 7.37 2.21
CA LYS A 4 -15.46 6.20 2.96
C LYS A 4 -16.06 6.53 4.34
N THR A 5 -15.67 7.66 4.93
CA THR A 5 -16.07 8.02 6.31
C THR A 5 -17.20 9.06 6.31
N GLY A 6 -17.38 9.76 5.19
CA GLY A 6 -18.29 10.90 5.05
C GLY A 6 -17.87 12.13 5.85
N ALA A 7 -16.68 12.13 6.44
CA ALA A 7 -16.21 13.18 7.35
C ALA A 7 -14.68 13.21 7.43
N GLU A 8 -14.12 14.39 7.69
CA GLU A 8 -12.71 14.57 8.00
C GLU A 8 -12.34 14.07 9.41
N ARG A 9 -11.04 14.13 9.71
CA ARG A 9 -10.52 13.74 11.03
C ARG A 9 -11.13 14.67 12.09
N TYR A 10 -11.81 14.10 13.07
CA TYR A 10 -12.50 14.79 14.18
C TYR A 10 -13.65 15.73 13.81
N GLU A 11 -14.01 15.84 12.53
CA GLU A 11 -15.17 16.65 12.11
C GLU A 11 -16.47 16.09 12.69
N ARG A 12 -17.42 16.92 13.12
CA ARG A 12 -18.75 16.48 13.52
C ARG A 12 -19.72 16.77 12.37
N THR A 13 -20.21 15.72 11.74
CA THR A 13 -21.10 15.82 10.58
C THR A 13 -22.20 14.76 10.72
N SER A 14 -23.44 15.13 10.39
CA SER A 14 -24.61 14.24 10.44
C SER A 14 -24.55 13.12 9.39
N GLY A 15 -23.87 13.35 8.27
CA GLY A 15 -23.62 12.36 7.20
C GLY A 15 -22.46 11.39 7.45
N ARG A 16 -21.93 11.28 8.68
CA ARG A 16 -20.83 10.37 9.00
C ARG A 16 -21.31 8.92 8.94
N GLN A 17 -20.64 8.10 8.12
CA GLN A 17 -21.01 6.70 7.94
C GLN A 17 -20.25 5.73 8.86
N THR A 18 -19.00 6.03 9.24
CA THR A 18 -18.18 5.15 10.08
C THR A 18 -17.14 5.96 10.87
N TYR A 19 -16.42 5.28 11.77
CA TYR A 19 -15.36 5.88 12.60
C TYR A 19 -14.01 5.23 12.33
N ARG A 20 -12.92 5.99 12.47
CA ARG A 20 -11.54 5.46 12.34
C ARG A 20 -11.17 4.78 13.66
N ASN A 21 -10.75 3.52 13.62
CA ASN A 21 -10.45 2.71 14.81
C ASN A 21 -9.01 2.15 14.78
N GLY A 22 -8.04 3.05 14.87
CA GLY A 22 -6.63 2.70 14.87
C GLY A 22 -6.08 2.29 13.49
N TYR A 23 -4.98 1.54 13.51
CA TYR A 23 -4.21 1.18 12.32
C TYR A 23 -3.84 -0.30 12.34
N ARG A 24 -3.64 -0.90 11.15
CA ARG A 24 -2.97 -2.19 10.99
C ARG A 24 -1.59 -1.99 10.36
N PRO A 25 -0.52 -2.60 10.89
CA PRO A 25 0.76 -2.59 10.21
C PRO A 25 0.68 -3.46 8.95
N ARG A 26 1.37 -3.04 7.89
CA ARG A 26 1.58 -3.83 6.68
C ARG A 26 2.97 -3.55 6.15
N ARG A 27 3.72 -4.62 5.87
CA ARG A 27 4.99 -4.54 5.16
C ARG A 27 4.77 -4.18 3.69
N TRP A 28 5.49 -3.19 3.20
CA TRP A 28 5.50 -2.75 1.81
C TRP A 28 6.94 -2.68 1.33
N ASP A 29 7.25 -3.46 0.31
CA ASP A 29 8.59 -3.57 -0.25
C ASP A 29 8.71 -2.59 -1.42
N THR A 30 9.62 -1.63 -1.29
CA THR A 30 9.98 -0.64 -2.31
C THR A 30 11.37 -0.90 -2.82
N ARG A 31 11.77 -0.19 -3.89
CA ARG A 31 13.14 -0.23 -4.42
C ARG A 31 14.22 0.24 -3.44
N VAL A 32 13.85 0.99 -2.41
CA VAL A 32 14.78 1.50 -1.37
C VAL A 32 14.70 0.69 -0.07
N GLY A 33 14.05 -0.48 -0.12
CA GLY A 33 13.88 -1.38 1.00
C GLY A 33 12.43 -1.48 1.52
N THR A 34 12.29 -2.15 2.65
CA THR A 34 11.01 -2.47 3.25
C THR A 34 10.51 -1.35 4.17
N VAL A 35 9.30 -0.85 3.91
CA VAL A 35 8.61 0.14 4.74
C VAL A 35 7.43 -0.51 5.46
N THR A 36 7.26 -0.22 6.75
CA THR A 36 6.07 -0.63 7.51
C THR A 36 4.99 0.44 7.42
N LEU A 37 3.98 0.20 6.58
CA LEU A 37 2.83 1.08 6.42
C LEU A 37 1.81 0.89 7.54
N ARG A 38 1.22 1.99 8.01
CA ARG A 38 0.11 2.00 8.97
C ARG A 38 -1.19 2.22 8.23
N ILE A 39 -1.90 1.15 7.87
CA ILE A 39 -3.16 1.28 7.14
C ILE A 39 -4.29 1.57 8.13
N PRO A 40 -5.07 2.66 7.94
CA PRO A 40 -6.19 2.97 8.81
C PRO A 40 -7.23 1.85 8.84
N LYS A 41 -7.76 1.56 10.03
CA LYS A 41 -8.91 0.70 10.24
C LYS A 41 -10.17 1.57 10.37
N VAL A 42 -11.27 1.11 9.79
CA VAL A 42 -12.60 1.69 10.01
C VAL A 42 -13.39 0.75 10.93
N ARG A 43 -14.29 1.29 11.75
CA ARG A 43 -15.04 0.53 12.76
C ARG A 43 -16.08 -0.39 12.12
N GLN A 44 -16.67 0.06 11.02
CA GLN A 44 -17.58 -0.72 10.18
C GLN A 44 -17.12 -0.66 8.73
N GLY A 45 -17.13 -1.82 8.06
CA GLY A 45 -16.66 -2.01 6.68
C GLY A 45 -15.16 -2.25 6.56
N SER A 46 -14.67 -2.28 5.32
CA SER A 46 -13.25 -2.41 5.01
C SER A 46 -12.74 -1.15 4.27
N TYR A 47 -11.54 -0.72 4.64
CA TYR A 47 -10.82 0.35 3.94
C TYR A 47 -9.48 -0.18 3.42
N PHE A 48 -9.26 0.03 2.13
CA PHE A 48 -8.03 -0.27 1.44
C PHE A 48 -7.64 0.92 0.57
N PRO A 49 -6.43 1.50 0.73
CA PRO A 49 -6.02 2.62 -0.10
C PRO A 49 -5.82 2.19 -1.56
N ALA A 50 -6.23 3.02 -2.52
CA ALA A 50 -6.15 2.73 -3.95
C ALA A 50 -4.70 2.61 -4.48
N LEU A 51 -3.73 3.25 -3.82
CA LEU A 51 -2.31 3.11 -4.12
C LEU A 51 -1.82 1.66 -3.93
N LEU A 52 -2.47 0.91 -3.05
CA LEU A 52 -2.07 -0.44 -2.71
C LEU A 52 -2.92 -1.43 -3.50
N GLU A 53 -2.31 -2.53 -3.97
CA GLU A 53 -3.07 -3.66 -4.50
C GLU A 53 -3.33 -4.71 -3.41
N PRO A 54 -4.51 -5.35 -3.40
CA PRO A 54 -4.78 -6.46 -2.50
C PRO A 54 -3.73 -7.56 -2.68
N ARG A 55 -3.22 -8.10 -1.57
CA ARG A 55 -2.25 -9.23 -1.52
C ARG A 55 -0.86 -8.98 -2.12
N ARG A 56 -0.59 -7.89 -2.85
CA ARG A 56 0.78 -7.55 -3.28
C ARG A 56 1.57 -6.83 -2.18
N ARG A 57 2.81 -7.25 -1.92
CA ARG A 57 3.68 -6.56 -0.95
C ARG A 57 4.65 -5.59 -1.61
N THR A 58 4.93 -5.78 -2.90
CA THR A 58 5.89 -5.00 -3.66
C THR A 58 5.24 -3.85 -4.41
N GLU A 59 5.98 -2.76 -4.53
CA GLU A 59 5.66 -1.65 -5.42
C GLU A 59 5.63 -2.11 -6.89
N LYS A 60 4.74 -1.54 -7.72
CA LYS A 60 4.69 -1.85 -9.15
C LYS A 60 6.01 -1.58 -9.88
N ALA A 61 6.76 -0.57 -9.43
CA ALA A 61 8.05 -0.21 -9.98
C ALA A 61 9.12 -1.31 -9.83
N LEU A 62 9.01 -2.21 -8.85
CA LEU A 62 9.90 -3.36 -8.75
C LEU A 62 9.68 -4.34 -9.91
N LEU A 63 8.42 -4.54 -10.33
CA LEU A 63 8.10 -5.44 -11.44
C LEU A 63 8.68 -4.94 -12.76
N SER A 64 8.60 -3.63 -13.02
CA SER A 64 9.12 -3.04 -14.26
C SER A 64 10.65 -3.17 -14.36
N VAL A 65 11.38 -3.00 -13.26
CA VAL A 65 12.84 -3.18 -13.22
C VAL A 65 13.22 -4.63 -13.55
N VAL A 66 12.49 -5.61 -13.01
CA VAL A 66 12.74 -7.03 -13.30
C VAL A 66 12.44 -7.36 -14.76
N GLN A 67 11.36 -6.79 -15.33
CA GLN A 67 11.02 -6.96 -16.74
C GLN A 67 12.09 -6.37 -17.67
N GLU A 68 12.56 -5.16 -17.37
CA GLU A 68 13.62 -4.50 -18.12
C GLU A 68 14.94 -5.29 -18.04
N ALA A 69 15.32 -5.75 -16.85
CA ALA A 69 16.50 -6.59 -16.64
C ALA A 69 16.43 -7.91 -17.44
N TYR A 70 15.25 -8.52 -17.54
CA TYR A 70 15.03 -9.72 -18.36
C TYR A 70 15.22 -9.43 -19.85
N VAL A 71 14.66 -8.32 -20.36
CA VAL A 71 14.83 -7.89 -21.76
C VAL A 71 16.29 -7.61 -22.09
N HIS A 72 17.05 -7.03 -21.16
CA HIS A 72 18.47 -6.77 -21.33
C HIS A 72 19.37 -8.01 -21.10
N GLY A 73 18.80 -9.17 -20.80
CA GLY A 73 19.56 -10.42 -20.60
C GLY A 73 20.38 -10.44 -19.31
N VAL A 74 20.01 -9.64 -18.31
CA VAL A 74 20.65 -9.65 -17.00
C VAL A 74 20.31 -10.95 -16.28
N SER A 75 21.32 -11.63 -15.74
CA SER A 75 21.11 -12.84 -14.93
C SER A 75 20.22 -12.56 -13.73
N THR A 76 19.25 -13.42 -13.47
CA THR A 76 18.33 -13.30 -12.33
C THR A 76 19.05 -13.22 -10.97
N ARG A 77 20.19 -13.90 -10.82
CA ARG A 77 21.02 -13.79 -9.60
C ARG A 77 21.61 -12.39 -9.42
N LYS A 78 22.03 -11.77 -10.52
CA LYS A 78 22.56 -10.40 -10.51
C LYS A 78 21.47 -9.37 -10.23
N VAL A 79 20.22 -9.67 -10.59
CA VAL A 79 19.05 -8.87 -10.21
C VAL A 79 18.76 -9.01 -8.72
N ASP A 80 18.87 -10.21 -8.15
CA ASP A 80 18.70 -10.44 -6.71
C ASP A 80 19.76 -9.70 -5.87
N ASP A 81 21.00 -9.53 -6.36
CA ASP A 81 22.05 -8.76 -5.68
C ASP A 81 21.81 -7.22 -5.69
N LEU A 82 20.90 -6.73 -6.54
CA LEU A 82 20.61 -5.30 -6.74
C LEU A 82 19.38 -4.81 -5.96
N VAL A 83 18.60 -5.71 -5.37
CA VAL A 83 17.31 -5.44 -4.68
C VAL A 83 17.43 -5.71 -3.19
#